data_AF-A0A8S2G328-F1
#
_entry.id   AF-A0A8S2G328-F1
#
_cell.length_a   1.000
_cell.length_b   1.000
_cell.length_c   1.000
_cell.angle_alpha   90.00
_cell.angle_beta   90.00
_cell.angle_gamma   90.00
#
_symmetry.space_group_name_H-M   'P 1'
#
loop_
_entity.id
_entity.type
_entity.pdbx_description
1 polymer ?
#
loop_
_entity_poly.entity_id
_entity_poly.type
_entity_poly.pdbx_seq_one_letter_code
_entity_poly.pdbx_strand_id
1 'polypeptide(L)'
;MFNNAKKVWVRDVDHGFILGRISDIGSDSVSVQLHPNNKTVVTTYDSVFAAEEYDKDVADNCALMYLNEATLLNNLKLRYKKDNIY
;
A
#
# COMPACT_ATOMS: atom_id res chain seq x y z
N MET A 1 -6.25 12.54 -18.36
CA MET A 1 -7.25 12.43 -17.29
C MET A 1 -6.52 12.00 -16.01
N PHE A 2 -6.34 12.92 -15.07
CA PHE A 2 -5.59 12.65 -13.82
C PHE A 2 -6.43 11.76 -12.91
N ASN A 3 -6.24 10.44 -13.02
CA ASN A 3 -6.85 9.49 -12.08
C ASN A 3 -5.99 9.43 -10.81
N ASN A 4 -5.93 10.55 -10.09
CA ASN A 4 -5.01 10.81 -8.98
C ASN A 4 -5.61 10.41 -7.61
N ALA A 5 -6.47 9.38 -7.58
CA ALA A 5 -6.95 8.84 -6.32
C ALA A 5 -5.74 8.32 -5.53
N LYS A 6 -5.53 8.87 -4.32
CA LYS A 6 -4.37 8.57 -3.48
C LYS A 6 -4.31 7.05 -3.23
N LYS A 7 -3.26 6.41 -3.73
CA LYS A 7 -2.96 5.01 -3.47
C LYS A 7 -2.54 4.86 -2.01
N VAL A 8 -3.07 3.84 -1.37
CA VAL A 8 -2.80 3.56 0.03
C VAL A 8 -2.70 2.08 0.28
N TRP A 9 -1.92 1.71 1.28
CA TRP A 9 -1.93 0.37 1.85
C TRP A 9 -2.92 0.31 3.02
N VAL A 10 -3.64 -0.81 3.12
CA VAL A 10 -4.49 -1.14 4.26
C VAL A 10 -4.04 -2.47 4.82
N ARG A 11 -4.13 -2.65 6.14
CA ARG A 11 -3.81 -3.92 6.79
C ARG A 11 -4.70 -5.05 6.28
N ASP A 12 -4.11 -6.21 6.10
CA ASP A 12 -4.77 -7.43 5.63
C ASP A 12 -4.26 -8.63 6.42
N VAL A 13 -5.17 -9.55 6.79
CA VAL A 13 -4.83 -10.69 7.66
C VAL A 13 -3.97 -11.72 6.93
N ASP A 14 -4.19 -11.92 5.63
CA ASP A 14 -3.53 -12.98 4.86
C ASP A 14 -2.24 -12.50 4.20
N HIS A 15 -2.21 -11.23 3.77
CA HIS A 15 -1.11 -10.64 3.01
C HIS A 15 -0.28 -9.64 3.82
N GLY A 16 -0.69 -9.31 5.05
CA GLY A 16 -0.11 -8.24 5.87
C GLY A 16 -0.63 -6.86 5.45
N PHE A 17 -0.45 -6.50 4.19
CA PHE A 17 -0.99 -5.27 3.59
C PHE A 17 -1.48 -5.51 2.17
N ILE A 18 -2.55 -4.82 1.80
CA ILE A 18 -3.13 -4.82 0.45
C ILE A 18 -3.24 -3.39 -0.08
N LEU A 19 -2.98 -3.22 -1.37
CA LEU A 19 -3.05 -1.92 -2.02
C LEU A 19 -4.50 -1.55 -2.33
N GLY A 20 -4.83 -0.29 -2.17
CA GLY A 20 -6.11 0.26 -2.57
C GLY A 20 -6.02 1.73 -2.94
N ARG A 21 -7.18 2.33 -3.15
CA ARG A 21 -7.35 3.75 -3.43
C ARG A 21 -8.44 4.30 -2.52
N ILE A 22 -8.21 5.48 -1.94
CA ILE A 22 -9.23 6.16 -1.16
C ILE A 22 -10.42 6.47 -2.07
N SER A 23 -11.61 5.99 -1.72
CA SER A 23 -12.86 6.24 -2.43
C SER A 23 -13.76 7.25 -1.73
N ASP A 24 -13.64 7.39 -0.41
CA ASP A 24 -14.39 8.38 0.39
C ASP A 24 -13.65 8.71 1.70
N ILE A 25 -13.87 9.93 2.23
CA ILE A 25 -13.22 10.46 3.42
C ILE A 25 -14.31 10.97 4.38
N GLY A 26 -14.44 10.30 5.54
CA GLY A 26 -15.34 10.71 6.63
C GLY A 26 -14.62 11.52 7.71
N SER A 27 -15.31 11.84 8.81
CA SER A 27 -14.71 12.55 9.95
C SER A 27 -13.60 11.74 10.62
N ASP A 28 -13.87 10.46 10.89
CA ASP A 28 -13.01 9.58 11.70
C ASP A 28 -12.59 8.31 10.95
N SER A 29 -13.07 8.14 9.72
CA SER A 29 -12.85 6.96 8.90
C SER A 29 -12.58 7.31 7.46
N VAL A 30 -12.00 6.36 6.75
CA VAL A 30 -11.71 6.44 5.32
C VAL A 30 -12.19 5.15 4.65
N SER A 31 -12.86 5.30 3.51
CA SER A 31 -13.23 4.18 2.66
C SER A 31 -12.17 3.98 1.61
N VAL A 32 -11.68 2.75 1.49
CA VAL A 32 -10.62 2.37 0.54
C VAL A 32 -11.16 1.25 -0.36
N GLN A 33 -11.10 1.47 -1.66
CA GLN A 33 -11.35 0.44 -2.65
C GLN A 33 -10.07 -0.37 -2.88
N LEU A 34 -10.11 -1.65 -2.56
CA LEU A 34 -8.97 -2.56 -2.65
C LEU A 34 -8.71 -3.01 -4.09
N HIS A 35 -7.44 -3.21 -4.41
CA HIS A 35 -6.98 -3.79 -5.67
C HIS A 35 -6.50 -5.24 -5.42
N PRO A 36 -6.84 -6.22 -6.28
CA PRO A 36 -7.55 -6.11 -7.55
C PRO A 36 -9.07 -6.35 -7.49
N ASN A 37 -9.61 -6.80 -6.35
CA ASN A 37 -10.99 -7.29 -6.28
C ASN A 37 -12.07 -6.20 -6.20
N ASN A 38 -11.69 -4.91 -6.18
CA ASN A 38 -12.59 -3.75 -6.05
C ASN A 38 -13.49 -3.77 -4.80
N LYS A 39 -13.17 -4.59 -3.80
CA LYS A 39 -13.87 -4.60 -2.51
C LYS A 39 -13.61 -3.28 -1.78
N THR A 40 -14.65 -2.64 -1.28
CA THR A 40 -14.49 -1.46 -0.42
C THR A 40 -14.35 -1.90 1.04
N VAL A 41 -13.36 -1.35 1.73
CA VAL A 41 -13.19 -1.49 3.18
C VAL A 41 -13.25 -0.11 3.83
N VAL A 42 -13.85 -0.05 5.02
CA VAL A 42 -13.87 1.17 5.84
C VAL A 42 -12.90 0.95 6.99
N THR A 43 -12.00 1.89 7.20
CA THR A 43 -10.97 1.79 8.25
C THR A 43 -10.65 3.16 8.84
N THR A 44 -9.81 3.19 9.87
CA THR A 44 -9.34 4.42 10.51
C THR A 44 -8.10 4.97 9.81
N TYR A 45 -7.85 6.26 9.96
CA TYR A 45 -6.66 6.92 9.37
C TYR A 45 -5.34 6.28 9.82
N ASP A 46 -5.23 5.84 11.08
CA ASP A 46 -4.04 5.20 11.64
C ASP A 46 -3.75 3.81 11.04
N SER A 47 -4.72 3.23 10.33
CA SER A 47 -4.60 1.92 9.67
C SER A 47 -4.35 2.02 8.17
N VAL A 48 -4.11 3.24 7.67
CA VAL A 48 -3.87 3.54 6.25
C VAL A 48 -2.49 4.14 6.06
N PHE A 49 -1.71 3.56 5.15
CA PHE A 49 -0.35 4.01 4.86
C PHE A 49 -0.24 4.53 3.44
N ALA A 50 0.55 5.59 3.25
CA ALA A 50 0.82 6.11 1.91
C ALA A 50 1.53 5.04 1.06
N ALA A 51 1.12 4.91 -0.20
CA ALA A 51 1.65 3.92 -1.12
C ALA A 51 2.17 4.55 -2.41
N GLU A 52 3.17 3.90 -3.00
CA GLU A 52 3.69 4.23 -4.33
C GLU A 52 3.25 3.19 -5.38
N GLU A 53 4.11 2.90 -6.34
CA GLU A 53 3.91 1.84 -7.33
C GLU A 53 4.07 0.45 -6.69
N TYR A 54 3.15 -0.46 -7.02
CA TYR A 54 3.14 -1.82 -6.46
C TYR A 54 4.32 -2.66 -6.91
N ASP A 55 4.78 -2.49 -8.16
CA ASP A 55 5.80 -3.34 -8.80
C ASP A 55 7.21 -2.73 -8.78
N LYS A 56 7.42 -1.71 -7.95
CA LYS A 56 8.71 -1.04 -7.79
C LYS A 56 9.46 -1.62 -6.58
N ASP A 57 10.72 -1.99 -6.80
CA ASP A 57 11.66 -2.33 -5.74
C ASP A 57 12.91 -1.42 -5.77
N VAL A 58 13.56 -1.30 -4.61
CA VAL A 58 14.79 -0.54 -4.39
C VAL A 58 15.78 -1.38 -3.59
N ALA A 59 17.08 -1.23 -3.87
CA ALA A 59 18.13 -1.92 -3.12
C ALA A 59 18.40 -1.29 -1.74
N ASP A 60 18.38 0.04 -1.67
CA ASP A 60 18.45 0.78 -0.42
C ASP A 60 17.03 1.19 0.00
N ASN A 61 16.56 0.68 1.14
CA ASN A 61 15.24 1.01 1.68
C ASN A 61 15.07 2.52 1.97
N CYS A 62 16.16 3.27 2.16
CA CYS A 62 16.12 4.73 2.31
C CYS A 62 15.65 5.44 1.04
N ALA A 63 15.68 4.78 -0.13
CA ALA A 63 15.21 5.32 -1.39
C ALA A 63 13.69 5.17 -1.61
N LEU A 64 12.96 4.51 -0.69
CA LEU A 64 11.50 4.43 -0.73
C LEU A 64 10.89 5.83 -0.54
N MET A 65 9.94 6.21 -1.40
CA MET A 65 9.27 7.52 -1.28
C MET A 65 8.47 7.61 0.03
N TYR A 66 7.81 6.52 0.40
CA TYR A 66 7.13 6.38 1.67
C TYR A 66 7.74 5.23 2.45
N LEU A 67 8.72 5.54 3.30
CA LEU A 67 9.30 4.55 4.20
C LEU A 67 8.33 4.27 5.36
N ASN A 68 7.46 3.27 5.15
CA ASN A 68 6.55 2.72 6.15
C ASN A 68 6.56 1.18 6.10
N GLU A 69 5.96 0.55 7.11
CA GLU A 69 5.92 -0.90 7.27
C GLU A 69 5.35 -1.64 6.04
N ALA A 70 4.30 -1.10 5.41
CA ALA A 70 3.65 -1.71 4.26
C ALA A 70 4.54 -1.67 3.00
N THR A 71 5.14 -0.51 2.74
CA THR A 71 6.01 -0.30 1.57
C THR A 71 7.30 -1.09 1.72
N LEU A 72 7.87 -1.15 2.92
CA LEU A 72 9.03 -1.98 3.23
C LEU A 72 8.74 -3.46 2.99
N LEU A 73 7.62 -3.98 3.50
CA LEU A 73 7.22 -5.37 3.28
C LEU A 73 7.05 -5.67 1.78
N ASN A 74 6.43 -4.76 1.02
CA ASN A 74 6.28 -4.93 -0.42
C ASN A 74 7.66 -4.98 -1.13
N ASN A 75 8.57 -4.06 -0.79
CA ASN A 75 9.93 -4.05 -1.33
C ASN A 75 10.63 -5.39 -1.08
N LEU A 76 10.61 -5.88 0.16
CA LEU A 76 11.22 -7.17 0.53
C LEU A 76 10.60 -8.34 -0.24
N LYS A 77 9.26 -8.38 -0.37
CA LYS A 77 8.57 -9.43 -1.15
C LYS A 77 8.97 -9.43 -2.62
N LEU A 78 9.06 -8.25 -3.24
CA LEU A 78 9.48 -8.13 -4.64
C LEU A 78 10.93 -8.56 -4.84
N ARG A 79 11.83 -8.10 -3.98
CA ARG A 79 13.25 -8.48 -4.04
C ARG A 79 13.47 -9.96 -3.81
N TYR A 80 12.78 -10.54 -2.81
CA TYR A 80 12.85 -11.98 -2.53
C TYR A 80 12.39 -12.82 -3.73
N LYS A 81 11.30 -12.43 -4.41
CA LYS A 81 10.84 -13.09 -5.65
C LYS A 81 11.83 -13.00 -6.82
N LYS A 82 12.79 -12.08 -6.74
CA LYS A 82 13.86 -11.87 -7.73
C LYS A 82 15.21 -12.44 -7.26
N ASP A 83 15.21 -13.27 -6.20
CA ASP A 83 16.42 -13.81 -5.55
C ASP A 83 17.40 -12.74 -5.01
N ASN A 84 16.94 -11.51 -4.83
CA ASN A 84 17.72 -10.42 -4.24
C ASN A 84 17.54 -10.39 -2.72
N ILE A 85 18.26 -11.25 -2.01
CA ILE A 85 18.10 -11.45 -0.55
C ILE A 85 18.89 -10.47 0.34
N TYR A 86 19.67 -9.57 -0.27
CA TYR A 86 20.45 -8.53 0.40
C TYR A 86 19.98 -7.13 -0.01
#